data_AF-A0A2U3GYV3-F1
#
_entry.id   AF-A0A2U3GYV3-F1
#
_cell.length_a   1.000
_cell.length_b   1.000
_cell.length_c   1.000
_cell.angle_alpha   90.00
_cell.angle_beta   90.00
_cell.angle_gamma   90.00
#
_symmetry.space_group_name_H-M   'P 1'
#
loop_
_entity.id
_entity.type
_entity.pdbx_description
1 polymer ?
#
loop_
_entity_poly.entity_id
_entity_poly.type
_entity_poly.pdbx_seq_one_letter_code
_entity_poly.pdbx_strand_id
1 'polypeptide(L)'
;MSNDTSRTGTDGVDRDARAAAFDDEPDHGLRDPSVRAARDGRLRTWPPRRAGDVLAPLAGRVRVERLSREAALWGREVDDERYAVVAVPD
;
A
#
# COMPACT_ATOMS: atom_id res chain seq x y z
N MET A 1 10.97 30.06 5.15
CA MET A 1 9.71 29.31 5.35
C MET A 1 10.10 27.88 5.70
N SER A 2 10.20 27.57 6.99
CA SER A 2 10.42 26.20 7.49
C SER A 2 9.06 25.64 7.89
N ASN A 3 8.67 24.51 7.29
CA ASN A 3 7.37 23.91 7.60
C ASN A 3 7.52 23.01 8.83
N ASP A 4 7.10 23.54 9.98
CA ASP A 4 6.93 22.79 11.23
C ASP A 4 5.80 21.77 11.02
N THR A 5 6.17 20.49 10.94
CA THR A 5 5.24 19.39 10.64
C THR A 5 4.76 18.71 11.93
N SER A 6 4.58 19.48 12.99
CA SER A 6 4.05 18.97 14.25
C SER A 6 2.52 18.97 14.24
N ARG A 7 1.89 18.04 13.52
CA ARG A 7 0.45 17.76 13.66
C ARG A 7 0.25 16.72 14.76
N THR A 8 0.12 17.21 16.00
CA THR A 8 -0.27 16.44 17.18
C THR A 8 -1.73 15.99 17.09
N GLY A 9 -1.94 14.75 16.64
CA GLY A 9 -3.16 13.98 16.91
C GLY A 9 -2.95 13.13 18.15
N THR A 10 -3.75 13.37 19.19
CA THR A 10 -3.70 12.69 20.50
C THR A 10 -4.11 11.22 20.37
N ASP A 11 -3.08 10.40 20.15
CA ASP A 11 -2.87 8.99 20.54
C ASP A 11 -1.48 8.51 20.06
N GLY A 12 -0.69 9.40 19.43
CA GLY A 12 0.76 9.42 19.58
C GLY A 12 1.51 8.18 19.11
N VAL A 13 0.95 7.46 18.13
CA VAL A 13 1.69 6.39 17.45
C VAL A 13 2.54 7.03 16.37
N ASP A 14 3.83 7.22 16.65
CA ASP A 14 4.81 7.50 15.60
C ASP A 14 4.84 6.31 14.64
N ARG A 15 4.22 6.51 13.46
CA ARG A 15 4.09 5.46 12.44
C ARG A 15 5.43 5.18 11.76
N ASP A 16 6.30 6.18 11.61
CA ASP A 16 7.59 6.00 10.96
C ASP A 16 8.51 5.18 11.89
N ALA A 17 8.49 5.46 13.19
CA ALA A 17 9.18 4.65 14.19
C ALA A 17 8.63 3.21 14.29
N ARG A 18 7.32 3.01 14.11
CA ARG A 18 6.70 1.68 14.14
C ARG A 18 6.81 0.91 12.82
N ALA A 19 6.96 1.57 11.67
CA ALA A 19 7.05 0.92 10.37
C ALA A 19 8.22 -0.05 10.30
N ALA A 20 9.35 0.28 10.96
CA ALA A 20 10.52 -0.59 11.03
C ALA A 20 10.25 -1.96 11.70
N ALA A 21 9.34 -2.01 12.68
CA ALA A 21 8.97 -3.24 13.39
C ALA A 21 7.77 -3.97 12.76
N PHE A 22 7.15 -3.41 11.72
CA PHE A 22 5.99 -4.01 11.06
C PHE A 22 6.35 -5.34 10.38
N ASP A 23 7.57 -5.44 9.85
CA ASP A 23 8.08 -6.67 9.24
C ASP A 23 8.47 -7.73 10.30
N ASP A 24 8.61 -7.35 11.58
CA ASP A 24 8.94 -8.22 12.71
C ASP A 24 7.71 -8.85 13.39
N GLU A 25 6.49 -8.50 12.96
CA GLU A 25 5.24 -9.08 13.46
C GLU A 25 5.17 -10.60 13.19
N PRO A 26 4.28 -11.35 13.88
CA PRO A 26 4.00 -12.74 13.54
C PRO A 26 3.75 -12.84 12.04
N ASP A 27 4.10 -13.96 11.42
CA ASP A 27 4.00 -14.15 9.97
C ASP A 27 2.57 -13.98 9.39
N HIS A 28 1.58 -13.64 10.23
CA HIS A 28 0.18 -13.43 9.93
C HIS A 28 -0.43 -14.62 9.17
N GLY A 29 0.15 -15.82 9.34
CA GLY A 29 -0.20 -17.01 8.58
C GLY A 29 0.19 -16.94 7.09
N LEU A 30 0.99 -15.97 6.66
CA LEU A 30 1.44 -15.80 5.27
C LEU A 30 2.24 -17.00 4.75
N ARG A 31 2.88 -17.75 5.66
CA ARG A 31 3.59 -19.00 5.33
C ARG A 31 2.73 -20.25 5.45
N ASP A 32 1.60 -20.18 6.13
CA ASP A 32 0.66 -21.31 6.25
C ASP A 32 -0.04 -21.57 4.91
N PRO A 33 0.08 -22.79 4.33
CA PRO A 33 -0.52 -23.10 3.04
C PRO A 33 -2.05 -22.99 3.02
N SER A 34 -2.72 -23.30 4.12
CA SER A 34 -4.19 -23.25 4.25
C SER A 34 -4.68 -21.82 4.31
N VAL A 35 -4.00 -20.96 5.07
CA VAL A 35 -4.29 -19.52 5.12
C VAL A 35 -4.04 -18.89 3.75
N ARG A 36 -2.93 -19.22 3.09
CA ARG A 36 -2.64 -18.76 1.72
C ARG A 36 -3.72 -19.20 0.73
N ALA A 37 -4.14 -20.46 0.78
CA ALA A 37 -5.19 -20.99 -0.10
C ALA A 37 -6.56 -20.32 0.14
N ALA A 38 -6.94 -20.09 1.40
CA ALA A 38 -8.18 -19.38 1.75
C ALA A 38 -8.15 -17.92 1.29
N ARG A 39 -7.01 -17.24 1.46
CA ARG A 39 -6.79 -15.87 0.99
C ARG A 39 -6.87 -15.79 -0.53
N ASP A 40 -6.24 -16.70 -1.25
CA ASP A 40 -6.31 -16.77 -2.72
C ASP A 40 -7.74 -17.03 -3.19
N GLY A 41 -8.47 -17.94 -2.54
CA GLY A 41 -9.89 -18.18 -2.80
C GLY A 41 -10.73 -16.91 -2.68
N ARG A 42 -10.54 -16.14 -1.59
CA ARG A 42 -11.24 -14.87 -1.38
C ARG A 42 -10.82 -13.81 -2.39
N LEU A 43 -9.52 -13.67 -2.67
CA LEU A 43 -9.00 -12.71 -3.64
C LEU A 43 -9.44 -13.00 -5.06
N ARG A 44 -9.80 -14.23 -5.43
CA ARG A 44 -10.37 -14.54 -6.75
C ARG A 44 -11.81 -14.07 -6.92
N THR A 45 -12.54 -13.90 -5.82
CA THR A 45 -13.95 -13.49 -5.85
C THR A 45 -14.16 -11.99 -5.86
N TRP A 46 -13.12 -11.20 -5.55
CA TRP A 46 -13.29 -9.78 -5.24
C TRP A 46 -12.73 -8.77 -6.26
N PRO A 47 -11.65 -8.94 -7.05
CA PRO A 47 -11.00 -7.74 -7.55
C PRO A 47 -11.78 -7.21 -8.76
N PRO A 48 -12.03 -5.90 -8.79
CA PRO A 48 -12.17 -5.21 -10.06
C PRO A 48 -10.98 -5.54 -10.95
N ARG A 49 -11.21 -5.58 -12.27
CA ARG A 49 -10.21 -6.08 -13.24
C ARG A 49 -8.91 -5.29 -13.20
N ARG A 50 -8.92 -4.03 -12.75
CA ARG A 50 -7.74 -3.18 -12.55
C ARG A 50 -7.77 -2.48 -11.20
N ALA A 51 -6.59 -2.25 -10.62
CA ALA A 51 -6.44 -1.61 -9.31
C ALA A 51 -7.12 -0.23 -9.20
N GLY A 52 -7.18 0.53 -10.31
CA GLY A 52 -7.83 1.85 -10.34
C GLY A 52 -9.37 1.80 -10.34
N ASP A 53 -9.97 0.68 -10.70
CA ASP A 53 -11.43 0.57 -10.88
C ASP A 53 -12.19 0.71 -9.53
N VAL A 54 -11.53 0.42 -8.41
CA VAL A 54 -12.10 0.64 -7.06
C VAL A 54 -12.31 2.13 -6.78
N LEU A 55 -11.43 2.99 -7.30
CA LEU A 55 -11.41 4.42 -7.00
C LEU A 55 -12.14 5.26 -8.05
N ALA A 56 -12.38 4.70 -9.24
CA ALA A 56 -13.05 5.41 -10.34
C ALA A 56 -14.42 6.01 -9.96
N PRO A 57 -15.27 5.37 -9.13
CA PRO A 57 -16.55 5.97 -8.71
C PRO A 57 -16.40 7.15 -7.72
N LEU A 58 -15.22 7.33 -7.13
CA LEU A 58 -14.98 8.27 -6.03
C LEU A 58 -14.12 9.48 -6.44
N ALA A 59 -13.64 9.53 -7.68
CA ALA A 59 -12.69 10.53 -8.14
C ALA A 59 -12.94 10.95 -9.59
N GLY A 60 -12.75 12.23 -9.90
CA GLY A 60 -12.88 12.76 -11.27
C GLY A 60 -11.81 12.24 -12.22
N ARG A 61 -10.60 11.94 -11.70
CA ARG A 61 -9.52 11.32 -12.48
C ARG A 61 -8.77 10.27 -11.66
N VAL A 62 -8.56 9.10 -12.25
CA VAL A 62 -7.70 8.04 -11.68
C VAL A 62 -6.60 7.68 -12.68
N ARG A 63 -5.36 7.56 -12.19
CA ARG A 63 -4.22 7.03 -12.97
C ARG A 63 -3.41 6.05 -12.14
N VAL A 64 -2.78 5.09 -12.83
CA VAL A 64 -1.90 4.09 -12.23
C VAL A 64 -0.51 4.29 -12.81
N GLU A 65 0.47 4.50 -11.94
CA GLU A 65 1.87 4.71 -12.30
C GLU A 65 2.69 3.49 -11.83
N ARG A 66 3.43 2.85 -12.74
CA ARG A 66 4.36 1.75 -12.38
C ARG A 66 5.65 2.35 -11.83
N LEU A 67 6.03 1.94 -10.63
CA LEU A 67 7.18 2.45 -9.88
C LEU A 67 8.23 1.37 -9.60
N SER A 68 8.08 0.15 -10.11
CA SER A 68 9.06 -0.93 -9.90
C SER A 68 10.49 -0.57 -10.33
N ARG A 69 10.64 0.34 -11.30
CA ARG A 69 11.97 0.75 -11.81
C ARG A 69 12.55 1.96 -11.09
N GLU A 70 11.82 2.53 -10.14
CA GLU A 70 12.20 3.76 -9.44
C GLU A 70 12.92 3.40 -8.12
N ALA A 71 14.07 2.73 -8.20
CA ALA A 71 14.80 2.22 -7.03
C ALA A 71 15.10 3.29 -5.97
N ALA A 72 15.31 4.54 -6.40
CA ALA A 72 15.50 5.68 -5.50
C ALA A 72 14.31 5.92 -4.55
N LEU A 73 13.08 5.60 -4.97
CA LEU A 73 11.88 5.71 -4.11
C LEU A 73 11.83 4.62 -3.03
N TRP A 74 12.57 3.53 -3.22
CA TRP A 74 12.55 2.35 -2.35
C TRP A 74 13.86 2.14 -1.58
N GLY A 75 14.87 2.98 -1.84
CA GLY A 75 16.22 2.85 -1.27
C GLY A 75 17.01 1.63 -1.76
N ARG A 76 16.44 0.83 -2.66
CA ARG A 76 17.01 -0.37 -3.26
C ARG A 76 16.23 -0.79 -4.50
N GLU A 77 16.81 -1.67 -5.30
CA GLU A 77 16.08 -2.38 -6.36
C GLU A 77 14.98 -3.26 -5.75
N VAL A 78 13.85 -3.34 -6.45
CA VAL A 78 12.69 -4.15 -6.06
C VAL A 78 12.35 -5.11 -7.20
N ASP A 79 12.26 -6.40 -6.89
CA ASP A 79 11.95 -7.44 -7.88
C ASP A 79 10.44 -7.64 -8.07
N ASP A 80 9.62 -7.00 -7.23
CA ASP A 80 8.16 -7.09 -7.27
C ASP A 80 7.50 -5.92 -8.02
N GLU A 81 6.19 -6.06 -8.27
CA GLU A 81 5.41 -5.02 -8.92
C GLU A 81 5.02 -3.92 -7.92
N ARG A 82 5.56 -2.71 -8.11
CA ARG A 82 5.20 -1.51 -7.35
C ARG A 82 4.47 -0.54 -8.25
N TYR A 83 3.37 0.00 -7.73
CA TYR A 83 2.57 0.99 -8.43
C TYR A 83 1.99 2.00 -7.44
N ALA A 84 1.79 3.22 -7.92
CA ALA A 84 0.95 4.21 -7.26
C ALA A 84 -0.38 4.31 -8.01
N VAL A 85 -1.49 4.36 -7.27
CA VAL A 85 -2.80 4.74 -7.81
C VAL A 85 -3.11 6.14 -7.32
N VAL A 86 -3.17 7.10 -8.23
CA VAL A 86 -3.46 8.50 -7.91
C VAL A 86 -4.87 8.82 -8.36
N ALA A 87 -5.72 9.15 -7.39
CA ALA A 87 -7.09 9.57 -7.59
C ALA A 87 -7.22 11.05 -7.21
N VAL A 88 -7.70 11.88 -8.13
CA VAL A 88 -7.87 13.32 -7.94
C VAL A 88 -9.37 13.63 -7.99
N PRO A 89 -9.93 14.31 -6.96
CA PRO A 89 -11.29 14.85 -7.02
C PRO A 89 -11.41 15.87 -8.16
N ASP A 90 -12.64 16.19 -8.56
CA ASP A 90 -12.91 17.36 -9.40
C ASP A 90 -12.64 18.67 -8.66
#